data_AF-A0A7X7U5G6-F1
#
_entry.id   AF-A0A7X7U5G6-F1
#
_cell.length_a   1.000
_cell.length_b   1.000
_cell.length_c   1.000
_cell.angle_alpha   90.00
_cell.angle_beta   90.00
_cell.angle_gamma   90.00
#
_symmetry.space_group_name_H-M   'P 1'
#
loop_
_entity.id
_entity.type
_entity.pdbx_description
1 polymer ?
#
loop_
_entity_poly.entity_id
_entity_poly.type
_entity_poly.pdbx_seq_one_letter_code
_entity_poly.pdbx_strand_id
1 'polypeptide(L)'
;MRRTTIKRIPLDRLEPHPDNPNRMSRANAEKLLRNIERTGRYEPLVVRPCPGRHGFYQILNGRHRCEALRKLGLAAADVVIWDVDDEQADILLGTLNRLGGRDSLDRKLALLRRLTGRIPTRKLARLLPGTLGQIERLTASQPLSQTTARQACAFAKAMVFFVDDGQQRRIEEALSAAERPAEGQGRAARRAAALTQIALRFLEPSGDESKVGRS
;
A
#
# COMPACT_ATOMS: atom_id res chain seq x y z
N MET A 1 26.30 18.08 11.31
CA MET A 1 25.35 17.57 10.29
C MET A 1 25.90 17.90 8.90
N ARG A 2 26.08 16.92 8.01
CA ARG A 2 26.45 17.20 6.61
C ARG A 2 25.28 17.92 5.93
N ARG A 3 25.56 19.00 5.21
CA ARG A 3 24.54 19.79 4.49
C ARG A 3 24.12 19.01 3.25
N THR A 4 22.89 18.52 3.23
CA THR A 4 22.34 17.82 2.07
C THR A 4 21.97 18.85 1.01
N THR A 5 22.72 18.91 -0.10
CA THR A 5 22.46 19.82 -1.22
C THR A 5 21.78 19.09 -2.37
N ILE A 6 20.75 19.70 -2.95
CA ILE A 6 20.08 19.20 -4.15
C ILE A 6 20.95 19.52 -5.37
N LYS A 7 21.22 18.52 -6.20
CA LYS A 7 21.95 18.66 -7.47
C LYS A 7 21.05 18.24 -8.63
N ARG A 8 21.33 18.77 -9.83
CA ARG A 8 20.61 18.40 -11.04
C ARG A 8 21.46 17.44 -11.88
N ILE A 9 20.97 16.22 -12.10
CA ILE A 9 21.69 15.16 -12.80
C ILE A 9 20.92 14.70 -14.04
N PRO A 10 21.59 14.53 -15.20
CA PRO A 10 21.00 13.94 -16.40
C PRO A 10 20.30 12.60 -16.14
N LEU A 11 19.11 12.40 -16.71
CA LEU A 11 18.32 11.18 -16.48
C LEU A 11 18.96 9.92 -17.06
N ASP A 12 19.82 10.05 -18.07
CA ASP A 12 20.60 8.96 -18.68
C ASP A 12 21.72 8.45 -17.77
N ARG A 13 22.11 9.24 -16.75
CA ARG A 13 23.09 8.86 -15.72
C ARG A 13 22.45 8.26 -14.46
N LEU A 14 21.12 8.13 -14.43
CA LEU A 14 20.38 7.59 -13.29
C LEU A 14 19.91 6.17 -13.57
N GLU A 15 20.31 5.22 -12.75
CA GLU A 15 19.97 3.80 -12.91
C GLU A 15 19.06 3.35 -11.77
N PRO A 16 17.97 2.61 -12.04
CA PRO A 16 17.21 1.98 -10.97
C PRO A 16 18.09 0.94 -10.27
N HIS A 17 17.99 0.84 -8.94
CA HIS A 17 18.55 -0.32 -8.24
C HIS A 17 17.86 -1.61 -8.74
N PRO A 18 18.60 -2.66 -9.13
CA PRO A 18 18.02 -3.89 -9.69
C PRO A 18 17.04 -4.55 -8.73
N ASP A 19 17.39 -4.59 -7.45
CA ASP A 19 16.58 -5.22 -6.40
C ASP A 19 15.44 -4.38 -5.86
N ASN A 20 15.12 -3.23 -6.49
CA ASN A 20 14.02 -2.39 -6.00
C ASN A 20 12.67 -3.11 -6.16
N PRO A 21 12.05 -3.55 -5.04
CA PRO A 21 10.83 -4.35 -5.10
C PRO A 21 9.58 -3.48 -5.27
N ASN A 22 9.72 -2.14 -5.20
CA ASN A 22 8.60 -1.21 -5.23
C ASN A 22 7.89 -1.27 -6.59
N ARG A 23 6.56 -1.41 -6.53
CA ARG A 23 5.67 -1.46 -7.68
C ARG A 23 4.54 -0.46 -7.45
N MET A 24 4.25 0.34 -8.47
CA MET A 24 3.15 1.29 -8.48
C MET A 24 2.12 0.88 -9.53
N SER A 25 0.83 0.93 -9.16
CA SER A 25 -0.24 0.67 -10.11
C SER A 25 -0.23 1.68 -11.26
N ARG A 26 -0.63 1.26 -12.46
CA ARG A 26 -0.72 2.13 -13.64
C ARG A 26 -1.52 3.41 -13.37
N ALA A 27 -2.66 3.28 -12.69
CA ALA A 27 -3.51 4.42 -12.35
C ALA A 27 -2.81 5.45 -11.45
N ASN A 28 -1.99 5.01 -10.49
CA ASN A 28 -1.22 5.92 -9.64
C ASN A 28 -0.02 6.51 -10.40
N ALA A 29 0.63 5.74 -11.27
CA ALA A 29 1.71 6.23 -12.11
C ALA A 29 1.24 7.35 -13.06
N GLU A 30 0.06 7.20 -13.66
CA GLU A 30 -0.55 8.24 -14.50
C GLU A 30 -0.91 9.51 -13.70
N LYS A 31 -1.38 9.36 -12.46
CA LYS A 31 -1.64 10.50 -11.56
C LYS A 31 -0.35 11.24 -11.19
N LEU A 32 0.72 10.49 -10.89
CA LEU A 32 2.04 11.06 -10.62
C LEU A 32 2.55 11.86 -11.82
N LEU A 33 2.51 11.25 -13.02
CA LEU A 33 2.94 11.89 -14.26
C LEU A 33 2.20 13.21 -14.49
N ARG A 34 0.86 13.20 -14.44
CA ARG A 34 0.05 14.42 -14.62
C ARG A 34 0.31 15.47 -13.55
N ASN A 35 0.61 15.07 -12.31
CA ASN A 35 0.95 16.02 -11.26
C ASN A 35 2.27 16.74 -11.57
N ILE A 36 3.29 15.98 -11.97
CA ILE A 36 4.60 16.53 -12.34
C ILE A 36 4.47 17.41 -13.56
N GLU A 37 3.79 16.95 -14.62
CA GLU A 37 3.53 17.72 -15.84
C GLU A 37 2.88 19.07 -15.54
N ARG A 38 1.82 19.08 -14.72
CA ARG A 38 1.05 20.29 -14.43
C ARG A 38 1.78 21.28 -13.51
N THR A 39 2.56 20.77 -12.56
CA THR A 39 3.11 21.61 -11.48
C THR A 39 4.61 21.86 -11.60
N GLY A 40 5.32 21.04 -12.37
CA GLY A 40 6.77 20.98 -12.39
C GLY A 40 7.38 20.51 -11.06
N ARG A 41 6.56 20.15 -10.05
CA ARG A 41 7.02 19.87 -8.68
C ARG A 41 7.01 18.37 -8.40
N TYR A 42 8.10 17.92 -7.80
CA TYR A 42 8.27 16.59 -7.25
C TYR A 42 9.33 16.65 -6.15
N GLU A 43 9.31 15.68 -5.26
CA GLU A 43 10.39 15.52 -4.29
C GLU A 43 11.67 15.08 -5.03
N PRO A 44 12.86 15.58 -4.68
CA PRO A 44 14.12 15.12 -5.27
C PRO A 44 14.33 13.60 -5.10
N LEU A 45 15.04 12.99 -6.06
CA LEU A 45 15.40 11.57 -5.98
C LEU A 45 16.53 11.37 -4.95
N VAL A 46 16.57 10.23 -4.28
CA VAL A 46 17.73 9.86 -3.44
C VAL A 46 18.54 8.84 -4.19
N VAL A 47 19.83 9.14 -4.38
CA VAL A 47 20.73 8.33 -5.19
C VAL A 47 22.07 8.11 -4.48
N ARG A 48 22.81 7.09 -4.89
CA ARG A 48 24.23 6.88 -4.54
C ARG A 48 25.08 6.80 -5.82
N PRO A 49 26.39 7.04 -5.78
CA PRO A 49 27.27 6.68 -6.89
C PRO A 49 27.17 5.18 -7.23
N CYS A 50 27.16 4.81 -8.51
CA CYS A 50 27.16 3.41 -8.91
C CYS A 50 28.51 2.73 -8.58
N PRO A 51 28.50 1.53 -7.97
CA PRO A 51 29.70 0.69 -7.90
C PRO A 51 30.26 0.43 -9.30
N GLY A 52 31.56 0.66 -9.51
CA GLY A 52 32.24 0.32 -10.76
C GLY A 52 31.89 1.18 -11.98
N ARG A 53 31.02 2.21 -11.87
CA ARG A 53 30.66 3.09 -13.00
C ARG A 53 30.71 4.56 -12.62
N HIS A 54 31.85 5.19 -12.85
CA HIS A 54 32.07 6.59 -12.50
C HIS A 54 31.12 7.53 -13.28
N GLY A 55 30.55 8.52 -12.57
CA GLY A 55 29.63 9.49 -13.15
C GLY A 55 28.18 9.03 -13.30
N PHE A 56 27.88 7.77 -12.93
CA PHE A 56 26.53 7.21 -12.89
C PHE A 56 26.06 7.07 -11.44
N TYR A 57 24.74 7.13 -11.26
CA TYR A 57 24.11 7.10 -9.96
C TYR A 57 22.96 6.11 -9.91
N GLN A 58 22.91 5.34 -8.84
CA GLN A 58 21.89 4.36 -8.59
C GLN A 58 20.80 4.95 -7.69
N ILE A 59 19.53 4.73 -8.06
CA ILE A 59 18.36 5.28 -7.39
C ILE A 59 17.97 4.41 -6.18
N LEU A 60 18.09 4.99 -4.98
CA LEU A 60 17.64 4.38 -3.72
C LEU A 60 16.16 4.70 -3.43
N ASN A 61 15.71 5.92 -3.77
CA ASN A 61 14.32 6.34 -3.64
C ASN A 61 13.88 7.23 -4.81
N GLY A 62 12.61 7.09 -5.23
CA GLY A 62 12.01 7.90 -6.29
C GLY A 62 12.02 7.25 -7.68
N ARG A 63 12.17 5.93 -7.79
CA ARG A 63 12.13 5.18 -9.07
C ARG A 63 10.96 5.61 -9.97
N HIS A 64 9.74 5.65 -9.45
CA HIS A 64 8.55 6.04 -10.22
C HIS A 64 8.53 7.52 -10.62
N ARG A 65 9.16 8.41 -9.83
CA ARG A 65 9.36 9.80 -10.20
C ARG A 65 10.33 9.88 -11.38
N CYS A 66 11.46 9.18 -11.32
CA CYS A 66 12.41 9.11 -12.43
C CYS A 66 11.75 8.59 -13.73
N GLU A 67 10.96 7.51 -13.64
CA GLU A 67 10.18 6.99 -14.77
C GLU A 67 9.19 8.04 -15.34
N ALA A 68 8.50 8.78 -14.48
CA ALA A 68 7.59 9.85 -14.90
C ALA A 68 8.34 11.00 -15.60
N LEU A 69 9.49 11.45 -15.05
CA LEU A 69 10.31 12.50 -15.65
C LEU A 69 10.81 12.10 -17.05
N ARG A 70 11.21 10.83 -17.23
CA ARG A 70 11.59 10.29 -18.54
C ARG A 70 10.42 10.30 -19.53
N LYS A 71 9.24 9.86 -19.10
CA LYS A 71 8.03 9.87 -19.94
C LYS A 71 7.61 11.28 -20.36
N LEU A 72 7.93 12.29 -19.55
CA LEU A 72 7.70 13.70 -19.86
C LEU A 72 8.80 14.32 -20.74
N GLY A 73 9.84 13.56 -21.12
CA GLY A 73 10.92 14.05 -21.99
C GLY A 73 11.88 15.02 -21.29
N LEU A 74 11.94 15.03 -19.95
CA LEU A 74 12.86 15.90 -19.23
C LEU A 74 14.30 15.37 -19.34
N ALA A 75 15.27 16.28 -19.48
CA ALA A 75 16.67 15.89 -19.64
C ALA A 75 17.35 15.50 -18.32
N ALA A 76 16.91 16.08 -17.19
CA ALA A 76 17.58 15.95 -15.90
C ALA A 76 16.58 15.98 -14.73
N ALA A 77 17.00 15.42 -13.59
CA ALA A 77 16.26 15.44 -12.34
C ALA A 77 17.05 16.09 -11.20
N ASP A 78 16.34 16.77 -10.31
CA ASP A 78 16.80 17.11 -8.97
C ASP A 78 16.98 15.85 -8.11
N VAL A 79 18.18 15.71 -7.53
CA VAL A 79 18.58 14.57 -6.72
C VAL A 79 19.37 15.01 -5.48
N VAL A 80 19.36 14.14 -4.49
CA VAL A 80 20.22 14.15 -3.32
C VAL A 80 21.14 12.94 -3.39
N ILE A 81 22.45 13.17 -3.31
CA ILE A 81 23.46 12.10 -3.37
C ILE A 81 23.86 11.71 -1.96
N TRP A 82 23.72 10.43 -1.63
CA TRP A 82 24.23 9.82 -0.41
C TRP A 82 25.43 8.95 -0.72
N ASP A 83 26.48 9.11 0.08
CA ASP A 83 27.68 8.30 0.02
C ASP A 83 27.48 7.12 0.97
N VAL A 84 27.07 5.99 0.39
CA VAL A 84 26.70 4.76 1.10
C VAL A 84 27.22 3.55 0.35
N ASP A 85 27.58 2.51 1.10
CA ASP A 85 28.00 1.22 0.56
C ASP A 85 26.80 0.34 0.13
N ASP A 86 27.08 -0.88 -0.33
CA ASP A 86 26.08 -1.82 -0.83
C ASP A 86 25.11 -2.28 0.26
N GLU A 87 25.63 -2.61 1.44
CA GLU A 87 24.81 -3.04 2.58
C GLU A 87 23.85 -1.92 3.03
N GLN A 88 24.36 -0.70 3.15
CA GLN A 88 23.56 0.48 3.48
C GLN A 88 22.54 0.77 2.38
N ALA A 89 22.89 0.62 1.10
CA ALA A 89 21.96 0.80 -0.01
C ALA A 89 20.78 -0.18 0.07
N ASP A 90 21.05 -1.45 0.37
CA ASP A 90 20.02 -2.48 0.52
C ASP A 90 19.09 -2.19 1.70
N ILE A 91 19.66 -1.81 2.85
CA ILE A 91 18.89 -1.36 4.01
C ILE A 91 18.01 -0.17 3.64
N LEU A 92 18.55 0.79 2.89
CA LEU A 92 17.81 1.97 2.44
C LEU A 92 16.71 1.65 1.44
N LEU A 93 16.89 0.68 0.55
CA LEU A 93 15.83 0.19 -0.33
C LEU A 93 14.69 -0.44 0.47
N GLY A 94 15.04 -1.21 1.51
CA GLY A 94 14.08 -1.82 2.42
C GLY A 94 13.33 -0.79 3.27
N THR A 95 13.99 0.30 3.67
CA THR A 95 13.44 1.28 4.62
C THR A 95 12.76 2.47 3.94
N LEU A 96 13.43 3.18 3.02
CA LEU A 96 12.89 4.39 2.37
C LEU A 96 11.63 4.10 1.54
N ASN A 97 11.55 2.92 0.92
CA ASN A 97 10.37 2.53 0.14
C ASN A 97 9.22 1.99 1.01
N ARG A 98 9.48 1.50 2.24
CA ARG A 98 8.48 0.79 3.06
C ARG A 98 8.05 1.50 4.33
N LEU A 99 8.89 2.37 4.92
CA LEU A 99 8.56 3.12 6.14
C LEU A 99 7.64 4.33 5.88
N GLY A 100 6.90 4.32 4.76
CA GLY A 100 5.85 5.29 4.51
C GLY A 100 4.80 5.26 5.62
N GLY A 101 4.51 6.41 6.20
CA GLY A 101 3.47 6.54 7.21
C GLY A 101 2.11 6.07 6.69
N ARG A 102 1.26 5.56 7.59
CA ARG A 102 -0.14 5.27 7.27
C ARG A 102 -0.98 6.51 7.50
N ASP A 103 -1.91 6.78 6.59
CA ASP A 103 -2.91 7.84 6.79
C ASP A 103 -3.75 7.52 8.03
N SER A 104 -3.87 8.46 8.96
CA SER A 104 -4.96 8.46 9.93
C SER A 104 -6.27 8.75 9.19
N LEU A 105 -7.26 7.86 9.33
CA LEU A 105 -8.53 7.97 8.62
C LEU A 105 -9.21 9.31 8.89
N ASP A 106 -9.30 9.74 10.15
CA ASP A 106 -9.95 11.01 10.51
C ASP A 106 -9.28 12.22 9.87
N ARG A 107 -7.94 12.25 9.89
CA ARG A 107 -7.16 13.33 9.25
C ARG A 107 -7.33 13.32 7.73
N LYS A 108 -7.37 12.12 7.12
CA LYS A 108 -7.61 11.94 5.70
C LYS A 108 -9.01 12.42 5.30
N LEU A 109 -10.03 12.06 6.06
CA LEU A 109 -11.41 12.50 5.83
C LEU A 109 -11.55 14.01 5.97
N ALA A 110 -10.96 14.60 7.01
CA ALA A 110 -10.94 16.04 7.20
C ALA A 110 -10.27 16.77 6.02
N LEU A 111 -9.14 16.25 5.52
CA LEU A 111 -8.48 16.78 4.33
C LEU A 111 -9.38 16.66 3.09
N LEU A 112 -9.98 15.48 2.85
CA LEU A 112 -10.83 15.25 1.70
C LEU A 112 -12.08 16.15 1.71
N ARG A 113 -12.76 16.30 2.85
CA ARG A 113 -13.93 17.20 2.99
C ARG A 113 -13.56 18.66 2.70
N ARG A 114 -12.40 19.12 3.18
CA ARG A 114 -11.90 20.47 2.88
C ARG A 114 -11.61 20.65 1.38
N LEU A 115 -11.11 19.61 0.71
CA LEU A 115 -10.85 19.65 -0.72
C LEU A 115 -12.14 19.61 -1.55
N THR A 116 -13.10 18.75 -1.20
CA THR A 116 -14.39 18.65 -1.94
C THR A 116 -15.23 19.91 -1.81
N GLY A 117 -15.09 20.67 -0.73
CA GLY A 117 -15.72 21.99 -0.60
C GLY A 117 -15.14 23.07 -1.54
N ARG A 118 -13.99 22.83 -2.17
CA ARG A 118 -13.28 23.81 -3.03
C ARG A 118 -13.07 23.33 -4.46
N ILE A 119 -13.05 22.01 -4.68
CA ILE A 119 -12.69 21.40 -5.95
C ILE A 119 -13.70 20.26 -6.23
N PRO A 120 -14.32 20.22 -7.44
CA PRO A 120 -15.24 19.14 -7.79
C PRO A 120 -14.59 17.75 -7.65
N THR A 121 -15.33 16.79 -7.08
CA THR A 121 -14.81 15.45 -6.76
C THR A 121 -14.28 14.72 -7.98
N ARG A 122 -14.91 14.89 -9.16
CA ARG A 122 -14.42 14.36 -10.44
C ARG A 122 -13.02 14.84 -10.79
N LYS A 123 -12.70 16.11 -10.49
CA LYS A 123 -11.35 16.66 -10.71
C LYS A 123 -10.37 16.12 -9.67
N LEU A 124 -10.77 16.02 -8.40
CA LEU A 124 -9.96 15.43 -7.34
C LEU A 124 -9.57 13.98 -7.63
N ALA A 125 -10.48 13.16 -8.16
CA ALA A 125 -10.21 11.76 -8.52
C ALA A 125 -9.11 11.59 -9.58
N ARG A 126 -8.89 12.60 -10.42
CA ARG A 126 -7.79 12.62 -11.42
C ARG A 126 -6.45 13.03 -10.83
N LEU A 127 -6.45 13.70 -9.68
CA LEU A 127 -5.29 14.30 -9.02
C LEU A 127 -4.79 13.47 -7.82
N LEU A 128 -5.70 12.93 -7.02
CA LEU A 128 -5.38 12.23 -5.77
C LEU A 128 -5.44 10.71 -5.96
N PRO A 129 -4.70 9.92 -5.16
CA PRO A 129 -4.92 8.48 -5.06
C PRO A 129 -6.38 8.15 -4.69
N GLY A 130 -6.93 7.11 -5.31
CA GLY A 130 -8.33 6.69 -5.14
C GLY A 130 -9.24 7.02 -6.34
N THR A 131 -10.36 6.29 -6.45
CA THR A 131 -11.37 6.49 -7.50
C THR A 131 -12.39 7.55 -7.11
N LEU A 132 -13.17 8.05 -8.08
CA LEU A 132 -14.27 8.98 -7.82
C LEU A 132 -15.21 8.44 -6.73
N GLY A 133 -15.75 7.23 -6.94
CA GLY A 133 -16.66 6.61 -5.98
C GLY A 133 -16.03 6.32 -4.60
N GLN A 134 -14.70 6.09 -4.53
CA GLN A 134 -14.00 5.97 -3.25
C GLN A 134 -13.96 7.32 -2.52
N ILE A 135 -13.61 8.40 -3.21
CA ILE A 135 -13.56 9.74 -2.62
C ILE A 135 -14.97 10.16 -2.18
N GLU A 136 -15.98 9.99 -3.05
CA GLU A 136 -17.38 10.30 -2.74
C GLU A 136 -17.84 9.55 -1.49
N ARG A 137 -17.64 8.22 -1.43
CA ARG A 137 -18.01 7.40 -0.27
C ARG A 137 -17.35 7.86 1.02
N LEU A 138 -16.04 8.18 0.97
CA LEU A 138 -15.29 8.67 2.13
C LEU A 138 -15.83 10.02 2.62
N THR A 139 -16.21 10.92 1.70
CA THR A 139 -16.68 12.27 2.05
C THR A 139 -18.17 12.35 2.36
N ALA A 140 -18.99 11.45 1.82
CA ALA A 140 -20.45 11.43 1.99
C ALA A 140 -20.88 10.89 3.37
N SER A 141 -20.07 10.03 3.99
CA SER A 141 -20.28 9.68 5.39
C SER A 141 -20.21 10.97 6.23
N GLN A 142 -21.22 11.22 7.06
CA GLN A 142 -21.19 12.31 8.04
C GLN A 142 -19.91 12.23 8.90
N PRO A 143 -19.46 13.33 9.54
CA PRO A 143 -18.45 13.20 10.59
C PRO A 143 -18.88 12.05 11.50
N LEU A 144 -17.94 11.15 11.86
CA LEU A 144 -18.15 10.24 12.98
C LEU A 144 -18.48 11.16 14.15
N SER A 145 -19.77 11.32 14.43
CA SER A 145 -20.23 12.12 15.55
C SER A 145 -19.55 11.50 16.76
N GLN A 146 -18.93 12.31 17.60
CA GLN A 146 -18.42 11.91 18.91
C GLN A 146 -19.57 11.57 19.86
N THR A 147 -20.52 10.77 19.40
CA THR A 147 -21.77 10.46 20.07
C THR A 147 -22.11 9.03 19.78
N THR A 148 -21.27 8.13 20.29
CA THR A 148 -21.71 7.03 21.14
C THR A 148 -20.48 6.33 21.71
N ALA A 149 -20.12 6.69 22.94
CA ALA A 149 -19.72 5.70 23.93
C ALA A 149 -20.92 4.75 24.21
N ARG A 150 -21.39 4.02 23.19
CA ARG A 150 -22.32 2.90 23.32
C ARG A 150 -21.74 1.74 22.54
N GLN A 151 -21.23 0.80 23.34
CA GLN A 151 -20.57 -0.43 22.97
C GLN A 151 -19.33 -0.23 22.09
N ALA A 152 -18.18 -0.55 22.67
CA ALA A 152 -17.05 -1.05 21.91
C ALA A 152 -17.56 -2.16 20.97
N CYS A 153 -17.92 -1.80 19.73
CA CYS A 153 -17.99 -2.76 18.64
C CYS A 153 -16.57 -3.28 18.52
N ALA A 154 -16.35 -4.52 18.97
CA ALA A 154 -15.06 -5.16 19.00
C ALA A 154 -14.34 -4.92 17.67
N PHE A 155 -13.26 -4.14 17.70
CA PHE A 155 -12.39 -3.99 16.54
C PHE A 155 -12.03 -5.39 16.04
N ALA A 156 -12.24 -5.64 14.75
CA ALA A 156 -11.86 -6.91 14.15
C ALA A 156 -10.38 -7.20 14.47
N LYS A 157 -10.12 -8.29 15.18
CA LYS A 157 -8.75 -8.71 15.50
C LYS A 157 -8.11 -9.24 14.23
N ALA A 158 -7.07 -8.56 13.74
CA ALA A 158 -6.30 -9.03 12.60
C ALA A 158 -5.43 -10.22 13.02
N MET A 159 -5.55 -11.34 12.32
CA MET A 159 -4.67 -12.50 12.45
C MET A 159 -3.87 -12.66 11.16
N VAL A 160 -2.55 -12.80 11.26
CA VAL A 160 -1.64 -13.00 10.14
C VAL A 160 -1.01 -14.37 10.30
N PHE A 161 -1.06 -15.18 9.25
CA PHE A 161 -0.43 -16.50 9.19
C PHE A 161 0.63 -16.47 8.09
N PHE A 162 1.77 -17.11 8.33
CA PHE A 162 2.77 -17.39 7.31
C PHE A 162 2.59 -18.85 6.90
N VAL A 163 2.33 -19.08 5.61
CA VAL A 163 2.00 -20.40 5.07
C VAL A 163 2.79 -20.63 3.79
N ASP A 164 3.14 -21.88 3.50
CA ASP A 164 3.68 -22.28 2.19
C ASP A 164 2.56 -22.40 1.12
N ASP A 165 2.95 -22.56 -0.15
CA ASP A 165 2.00 -22.65 -1.27
C ASP A 165 1.01 -23.82 -1.16
N GLY A 166 1.44 -24.93 -0.55
CA GLY A 166 0.59 -26.09 -0.29
C GLY A 166 -0.44 -25.81 0.80
N GLN A 167 -0.03 -25.13 1.86
CA GLN A 167 -0.90 -24.70 2.95
C GLN A 167 -1.89 -23.62 2.50
N GLN A 168 -1.43 -22.62 1.73
CA GLN A 168 -2.29 -21.56 1.21
C GLN A 168 -3.45 -22.13 0.37
N ARG A 169 -3.16 -23.02 -0.58
CA ARG A 169 -4.19 -23.64 -1.43
C ARG A 169 -5.26 -24.35 -0.62
N ARG A 170 -4.86 -25.21 0.32
CA ARG A 170 -5.81 -25.96 1.17
C ARG A 170 -6.67 -25.03 2.04
N ILE A 171 -6.08 -23.98 2.59
CA ILE A 171 -6.82 -22.99 3.40
C ILE A 171 -7.83 -22.22 2.53
N GLU A 172 -7.44 -21.82 1.32
CA GLU A 172 -8.35 -21.12 0.40
C GLU A 172 -9.51 -22.00 -0.06
N GLU A 173 -9.25 -23.26 -0.39
CA GLU A 173 -10.28 -24.26 -0.72
C GLU A 173 -11.27 -24.46 0.42
N ALA A 174 -10.76 -24.69 1.64
CA ALA A 174 -11.61 -24.87 2.82
C ALA A 174 -12.47 -23.64 3.13
N LEU A 175 -11.89 -22.44 3.03
CA LEU A 175 -12.62 -21.18 3.23
C LEU A 175 -13.69 -20.98 2.16
N SER A 176 -13.41 -21.32 0.90
CA SER A 176 -14.38 -21.22 -0.18
C SER A 176 -15.53 -22.22 -0.02
N ALA A 177 -15.24 -23.45 0.45
CA ALA A 177 -16.26 -24.46 0.71
C ALA A 177 -17.15 -24.11 1.91
N ALA A 178 -16.62 -23.36 2.88
CA ALA A 178 -17.35 -22.93 4.07
C ALA A 178 -18.03 -21.55 3.93
N GLU A 179 -17.72 -20.77 2.87
CA GLU A 179 -18.31 -19.44 2.64
C GLU A 179 -19.79 -19.57 2.23
N ARG A 180 -20.68 -18.96 3.00
CA ARG A 180 -22.12 -18.86 2.66
C ARG A 180 -22.42 -17.48 2.05
N PRO A 181 -23.29 -17.38 1.03
CA PRO A 181 -23.75 -16.10 0.54
C PRO A 181 -24.55 -15.40 1.65
N ALA A 182 -24.04 -14.28 2.14
CA ALA A 182 -24.75 -13.39 3.05
C ALA A 182 -24.81 -12.01 2.40
N GLU A 183 -26.03 -11.54 2.11
CA GLU A 183 -26.24 -10.21 1.52
C GLU A 183 -25.74 -9.12 2.48
N GLY A 184 -25.01 -8.15 1.94
CA GLY A 184 -24.52 -6.99 2.69
C GLY A 184 -23.17 -7.16 3.42
N GLN A 185 -22.55 -8.34 3.44
CA GLN A 185 -21.24 -8.53 4.09
C GLN A 185 -20.06 -8.43 3.11
N GLY A 186 -19.01 -7.71 3.51
CA GLY A 186 -17.75 -7.62 2.74
C GLY A 186 -16.95 -8.92 2.77
N ARG A 187 -16.07 -9.13 1.78
CA ARG A 187 -15.26 -10.35 1.60
C ARG A 187 -14.50 -10.78 2.87
N ALA A 188 -13.94 -9.83 3.63
CA ALA A 188 -13.23 -10.13 4.86
C ALA A 188 -14.14 -10.71 5.96
N ALA A 189 -15.37 -10.19 6.10
CA ALA A 189 -16.34 -10.69 7.07
C ALA A 189 -16.82 -12.10 6.72
N ARG A 190 -17.08 -12.37 5.43
CA ARG A 190 -17.48 -13.70 4.96
C ARG A 190 -16.40 -14.75 5.17
N ARG A 191 -15.14 -14.40 4.90
CA ARG A 191 -13.99 -15.28 5.17
C ARG A 191 -13.76 -15.52 6.66
N ALA A 192 -13.96 -14.50 7.50
CA ALA A 192 -13.89 -14.67 8.95
C ALA A 192 -14.99 -15.63 9.44
N ALA A 193 -16.22 -15.46 8.97
CA ALA A 193 -17.33 -16.37 9.29
C ALA A 193 -17.05 -17.81 8.83
N ALA A 194 -16.53 -18.00 7.62
CA ALA A 194 -16.12 -19.30 7.10
C ALA A 194 -15.03 -19.95 7.97
N LEU A 195 -14.01 -19.17 8.38
CA LEU A 195 -12.97 -19.66 9.28
C LEU A 195 -13.53 -20.05 10.66
N THR A 196 -14.46 -19.26 11.21
CA THR A 196 -15.15 -19.60 12.46
C THR A 196 -15.93 -20.91 12.33
N GLN A 197 -16.61 -21.15 11.21
CA GLN A 197 -17.32 -22.41 10.99
C GLN A 197 -16.37 -23.62 10.92
N ILE A 198 -15.22 -23.47 10.24
CA ILE A 198 -14.19 -24.51 10.19
C ILE A 198 -13.67 -24.80 11.61
N ALA A 199 -13.37 -23.75 12.38
CA ALA A 199 -12.90 -23.90 13.75
C ALA A 199 -13.94 -24.56 14.67
N LEU A 200 -15.22 -24.19 14.54
CA LEU A 200 -16.30 -24.80 15.32
C LEU A 200 -16.44 -26.29 15.04
N ARG A 201 -16.36 -26.73 13.77
CA ARG A 201 -16.38 -28.16 13.42
C ARG A 201 -15.22 -28.95 14.02
N PHE A 202 -14.08 -28.30 14.24
CA PHE A 202 -12.94 -28.93 14.91
C PHE A 202 -13.09 -28.96 16.43
N LEU A 203 -13.77 -27.97 17.01
CA LEU A 203 -13.98 -27.83 18.45
C LEU A 203 -15.21 -28.59 18.96
N GLU A 204 -16.17 -28.93 18.10
CA GLU A 204 -17.27 -29.82 18.46
C GLU A 204 -16.73 -31.24 18.70
N PRO A 205 -16.85 -31.79 19.92
CA PRO A 205 -16.41 -33.15 20.19
C PRO A 205 -17.24 -34.10 19.33
N SER A 206 -16.56 -34.97 18.58
CA SER A 206 -17.21 -36.04 17.82
C SER A 206 -18.08 -36.86 18.77
N GLY A 207 -19.38 -36.64 18.72
CA GLY A 207 -20.36 -37.50 19.40
C GLY A 207 -20.47 -38.81 18.65
N ASP A 208 -19.49 -39.70 18.85
CA ASP A 208 -19.68 -41.15 18.66
C ASP A 208 -18.61 -41.97 19.42
N GLU A 209 -18.71 -42.00 20.75
CA GLU A 209 -18.30 -43.18 21.53
C GLU A 209 -19.56 -43.78 22.16
N SER A 210 -20.35 -44.53 21.39
CA SER A 210 -21.21 -45.60 21.93
C SER A 210 -21.78 -46.47 20.82
N LYS A 211 -21.04 -47.53 20.45
CA LYS A 211 -21.51 -48.93 20.35
C LYS A 211 -20.55 -49.76 19.49
N VAL A 212 -19.74 -50.60 20.14
CA VAL A 212 -19.43 -52.04 19.88
C VAL A 212 -18.24 -52.34 20.83
N GLY A 213 -18.26 -53.27 21.77
CA GLY A 213 -19.18 -54.39 21.97
C GLY A 213 -19.36 -54.75 23.44
N ARG A 214 -20.57 -55.20 23.74
CA ARG A 214 -20.80 -56.29 24.68
C ARG A 214 -20.86 -57.56 23.85
N SER A 215 -19.93 -58.46 24.10
CA SER A 215 -20.13 -59.90 24.32
C SER A 215 -18.80 -60.52 24.68
#